data_AF-S4PT69-F1
#
_entry.id   AF-S4PT69-F1
#
_cell.length_a   1.000
_cell.length_b   1.000
_cell.length_c   1.000
_cell.angle_alpha   90.00
_cell.angle_beta   90.00
_cell.angle_gamma   90.00
#
_symmetry.space_group_name_H-M   'P 1'
#
loop_
_entity.id
_entity.type
_entity.pdbx_description
1 polymer ?
#
loop_
_entity_poly.entity_id
_entity_poly.type
_entity_poly.pdbx_seq_one_letter_code
_entity_poly.pdbx_strand_id
1 'polypeptide(L)'
;MVFSQSEILQKEVYLFERIDSHAKWDNLKHMKCIVFLRPTTENIALLSKELRRPKYGVYFIYFSNVVSKADIKTLAECDEQETVREVQEVFAD
;
A
#
# COMPACT_ATOMS: atom_id res chain seq x y z
N MET A 1 -7.49 17.89 -1.16
CA MET A 1 -8.77 17.82 -0.42
C MET A 1 -8.66 16.70 0.60
N VAL A 2 -9.04 16.95 1.85
CA VAL A 2 -9.07 15.95 2.93
C VAL A 2 -10.52 15.46 3.05
N PHE A 3 -10.74 14.14 3.13
CA PHE A 3 -12.07 13.54 3.21
C PHE A 3 -12.34 12.98 4.61
N SER A 4 -13.59 13.07 5.06
CA SER A 4 -14.07 12.38 6.26
C SER A 4 -14.28 10.88 5.99
N GLN A 5 -14.33 10.08 7.06
CA GLN A 5 -14.57 8.62 6.95
C GLN A 5 -15.89 8.29 6.23
N SER A 6 -16.94 9.08 6.46
CA SER A 6 -18.25 8.91 5.81
C SER A 6 -18.19 9.12 4.29
N GLU A 7 -17.38 10.07 3.83
CA GLU A 7 -17.22 10.37 2.39
C GLU A 7 -16.41 9.30 1.66
N ILE A 8 -15.48 8.63 2.33
CA ILE A 8 -14.67 7.56 1.75
C ILE A 8 -15.44 6.24 1.66
N LEU A 9 -16.33 5.97 2.62
CA LEU A 9 -17.20 4.79 2.60
C LEU A 9 -18.11 4.79 1.36
N GLN A 10 -18.59 5.96 0.94
CA GLN A 10 -19.35 6.14 -0.30
C GLN A 10 -18.51 5.88 -1.57
N LYS A 11 -17.18 5.85 -1.45
CA LYS A 11 -16.23 5.51 -2.52
C LYS A 11 -15.69 4.08 -2.39
N GLU A 12 -16.40 3.21 -1.68
CA GLU A 12 -16.08 1.79 -1.52
C GLU A 12 -14.75 1.53 -0.77
N VAL A 13 -14.33 2.46 0.10
CA VAL A 13 -13.19 2.25 1.01
C VAL A 13 -13.73 1.84 2.37
N TYR A 14 -13.63 0.55 2.68
CA TYR A 14 -14.29 -0.06 3.84
C TYR A 14 -13.37 -0.30 5.04
N LEU A 15 -12.05 -0.32 4.84
CA LEU A 15 -11.07 -0.66 5.87
C LEU A 15 -9.92 0.34 5.86
N PHE A 16 -9.55 0.79 7.06
CA PHE A 16 -8.35 1.60 7.28
C PHE A 16 -7.43 0.85 8.22
N GLU A 17 -6.20 0.60 7.79
CA GLU A 17 -5.22 -0.13 8.57
C GLU A 17 -3.86 0.55 8.46
N ARG A 18 -3.08 0.51 9.55
CA ARG A 18 -1.67 0.84 9.49
C ARG A 18 -0.88 -0.36 8.98
N ILE A 19 0.19 -0.12 8.24
CA ILE A 19 1.00 -1.21 7.66
C ILE A 19 1.76 -2.05 8.72
N ASP A 20 1.97 -1.51 9.91
CA ASP A 20 2.55 -2.21 11.06
C ASP A 20 1.52 -2.95 11.92
N SER A 21 0.24 -2.87 11.58
CA SER A 21 -0.81 -3.60 12.28
C SER A 21 -0.74 -5.11 11.99
N HIS A 22 -0.80 -5.90 13.05
CA HIS A 22 -0.83 -7.36 12.99
C HIS A 22 -2.26 -7.91 12.94
N ALA A 23 -3.19 -7.22 12.28
CA ALA A 23 -4.56 -7.68 12.21
C ALA A 23 -4.62 -9.03 11.46
N LYS A 24 -5.30 -10.00 12.08
CA LYS A 24 -5.45 -11.39 11.61
C LYS A 24 -6.49 -11.52 10.50
N TRP A 25 -6.54 -10.56 9.58
CA TRP A 25 -7.40 -10.69 8.39
C TRP A 25 -6.70 -11.62 7.41
N ASP A 26 -7.04 -12.90 7.50
CA ASP A 26 -6.56 -13.88 6.54
C ASP A 26 -7.33 -13.72 5.22
N ASN A 27 -6.58 -13.38 4.17
CA ASN A 27 -6.98 -13.55 2.77
C ASN A 27 -8.15 -12.68 2.26
N LEU A 28 -7.86 -11.41 1.97
CA LEU A 28 -8.78 -10.44 1.36
C LEU A 28 -8.51 -10.26 -0.16
N LYS A 29 -8.21 -11.36 -0.87
CA LYS A 29 -7.78 -11.32 -2.28
C LYS A 29 -8.79 -10.72 -3.27
N HIS A 30 -10.06 -10.63 -2.91
CA HIS A 30 -11.08 -9.97 -3.73
C HIS A 30 -11.06 -8.44 -3.61
N MET A 31 -10.39 -7.90 -2.59
CA MET A 31 -10.32 -6.48 -2.33
C MET A 31 -9.13 -5.83 -3.04
N LYS A 32 -9.31 -4.55 -3.40
CA LYS A 32 -8.23 -3.66 -3.83
C LYS A 32 -7.66 -2.94 -2.60
N CYS A 33 -6.34 -2.86 -2.53
CA CYS A 33 -5.62 -2.14 -1.50
C CYS A 33 -5.06 -0.84 -2.07
N ILE A 34 -5.26 0.25 -1.34
CA ILE A 34 -4.60 1.54 -1.57
C ILE A 34 -3.60 1.73 -0.44
N VAL A 35 -2.33 1.79 -0.78
CA VAL A 35 -1.23 2.03 0.16
C VAL A 35 -0.82 3.50 0.03
N PHE A 36 -0.84 4.25 1.13
CA PHE A 36 -0.33 5.61 1.18
C PHE A 36 0.69 5.75 2.32
N LEU A 37 1.97 5.96 1.97
CA LEU A 37 3.08 5.91 2.93
C LEU A 37 4.14 6.98 2.64
N ARG A 38 4.86 7.42 3.68
CA ARG A 38 6.14 8.13 3.49
C ARG A 38 7.21 7.11 3.07
N PRO A 39 8.08 7.41 2.09
CA PRO A 39 9.14 6.50 1.64
C PRO A 39 10.33 6.44 2.61
N THR A 40 10.08 6.03 3.86
CA THR A 40 11.13 5.75 4.85
C THR A 40 11.60 4.30 4.73
N THR A 41 12.85 4.01 5.12
CA THR A 41 13.40 2.65 5.09
C THR A 41 12.51 1.64 5.85
N GLU A 42 11.93 2.05 6.97
CA GLU A 42 10.99 1.22 7.74
C GLU A 42 9.72 0.90 6.95
N ASN A 43 9.08 1.91 6.33
CA ASN A 43 7.88 1.71 5.54
C ASN A 43 8.13 0.85 4.30
N ILE A 44 9.28 1.03 3.63
CA ILE A 44 9.67 0.18 2.49
C ILE A 44 9.87 -1.26 2.94
N ALA A 45 10.47 -1.51 4.11
CA ALA A 45 10.64 -2.86 4.65
C ALA A 45 9.29 -3.52 4.99
N LEU A 46 8.37 -2.77 5.60
CA LEU A 46 7.03 -3.25 5.93
C LEU A 46 6.22 -3.57 4.66
N LEU A 47 6.27 -2.69 3.66
CA LEU A 47 5.60 -2.92 2.37
C LEU A 47 6.21 -4.08 1.60
N SER A 48 7.54 -4.23 1.60
CA SER A 48 8.21 -5.38 1.01
C SER A 48 7.72 -6.70 1.62
N LYS A 49 7.53 -6.73 2.95
CA LYS A 49 7.01 -7.90 3.66
C LYS A 49 5.56 -8.19 3.29
N GLU A 50 4.73 -7.16 3.17
CA GLU A 50 3.33 -7.29 2.72
C GLU A 50 3.27 -7.85 1.29
N LEU A 51 4.07 -7.32 0.33
CA LEU A 51 4.06 -7.77 -1.07
C LEU A 51 4.52 -9.22 -1.26
N ARG A 52 5.46 -9.72 -0.43
CA ARG A 52 5.87 -11.14 -0.48
C ARG A 52 4.75 -12.10 -0.10
N ARG A 53 3.81 -11.66 0.75
CA ARG A 53 2.65 -12.46 1.18
C ARG A 53 1.41 -11.57 1.15
N PRO A 54 0.96 -11.15 -0.05
CA PRO A 54 -0.05 -10.10 -0.16
C PRO A 54 -1.37 -10.59 0.40
N LYS A 55 -1.98 -9.82 1.30
CA LYS A 55 -3.32 -10.08 1.83
C LYS A 55 -4.41 -9.75 0.82
N TYR A 56 -4.16 -8.75 -0.03
CA TYR A 56 -5.09 -8.23 -1.02
C TYR A 56 -4.76 -8.76 -2.42
N GLY A 57 -5.70 -8.66 -3.36
CA GLY A 57 -5.50 -9.15 -4.73
C GLY A 57 -4.82 -8.14 -5.64
N VAL A 58 -4.98 -6.85 -5.32
CA VAL A 58 -4.49 -5.73 -6.13
C VAL A 58 -3.99 -4.64 -5.21
N TYR A 59 -2.81 -4.09 -5.49
CA TYR A 59 -2.23 -2.97 -4.76
C TYR A 59 -2.02 -1.76 -5.68
N PHE A 60 -2.43 -0.59 -5.19
CA PHE A 60 -2.08 0.72 -5.71
C PHE A 60 -1.24 1.43 -4.65
N ILE A 61 0.01 1.76 -4.98
CA ILE A 61 0.98 2.30 -4.01
C ILE A 61 1.21 3.77 -4.30
N TYR A 62 1.03 4.60 -3.27
CA TYR A 62 1.22 6.04 -3.34
C TYR A 62 2.22 6.47 -2.27
N PHE A 63 3.33 7.08 -2.68
CA PHE A 63 4.32 7.64 -1.77
C PHE A 63 4.06 9.12 -1.54
N SER A 64 4.14 9.59 -0.28
CA SER A 64 3.90 11.00 0.05
C SER A 64 5.01 11.95 -0.44
N ASN A 65 6.15 11.41 -0.85
CA ASN A 65 7.33 12.14 -1.32
C ASN A 65 8.14 11.28 -2.32
N VAL A 66 9.25 11.81 -2.82
CA VAL A 66 10.14 11.13 -3.76
C VAL A 66 10.66 9.81 -3.18
N VAL A 67 10.55 8.74 -3.95
CA VAL A 67 11.05 7.41 -3.59
C VAL A 67 12.29 7.06 -4.42
N SER A 68 13.29 6.43 -3.79
CA SER A 68 14.53 6.10 -4.48
C SER A 68 14.31 4.98 -5.51
N LYS A 69 15.08 5.00 -6.60
CA LYS A 69 15.06 3.92 -7.60
C LYS A 69 15.45 2.55 -7.01
N ALA A 70 16.30 2.55 -5.98
CA ALA A 70 16.71 1.33 -5.28
C ALA A 70 15.54 0.72 -4.48
N ASP A 71 14.74 1.56 -3.83
CA ASP A 71 13.55 1.12 -3.09
C ASP A 71 12.48 0.59 -4.05
N ILE A 72 12.25 1.27 -5.19
CA ILE A 72 11.35 0.78 -6.23
C ILE A 72 11.78 -0.61 -6.75
N LYS A 73 13.08 -0.80 -7.01
CA LYS A 73 13.62 -2.10 -7.42
C LYS A 73 13.39 -3.17 -6.35
N THR A 74 13.62 -2.82 -5.09
CA THR A 74 13.40 -3.73 -3.95
C THR A 74 11.94 -4.16 -3.86
N LEU A 75 10.99 -3.23 -4.03
CA LEU A 75 9.56 -3.53 -4.02
C LEU A 75 9.15 -4.40 -5.21
N ALA A 76 9.70 -4.12 -6.40
CA ALA A 76 9.46 -4.93 -7.60
C ALA A 76 9.96 -6.38 -7.42
N GLU A 77 11.10 -6.59 -6.78
CA GLU A 77 11.63 -7.92 -6.44
C GLU A 77 10.74 -8.66 -5.42
N CYS A 78 9.99 -7.93 -4.59
CA CYS A 78 9.12 -8.52 -3.58
C CYS A 78 7.70 -8.85 -4.09
N ASP A 79 7.26 -8.28 -5.21
CA ASP A 79 5.93 -8.53 -5.80
C ASP A 79 5.92 -9.77 -6.70
N GLU A 80 6.26 -10.93 -6.15
CA GLU A 80 6.29 -12.21 -6.88
C GLU A 80 4.93 -12.63 -7.44
N GLN A 81 3.83 -12.10 -6.88
CA GLN A 81 2.45 -12.40 -7.28
C GLN A 81 1.88 -11.38 -8.28
N GLU A 82 2.67 -10.42 -8.76
CA GLU A 82 2.29 -9.38 -9.72
C GLU A 82 0.98 -8.65 -9.34
N THR A 83 0.88 -8.32 -8.05
CA THR A 83 -0.32 -7.71 -7.48
C THR A 83 -0.31 -6.18 -7.58
N VAL A 84 0.87 -5.57 -7.71
CA VAL A 84 1.01 -4.12 -7.83
C VAL A 84 0.60 -3.67 -9.23
N ARG A 85 -0.35 -2.74 -9.32
CA ARG A 85 -0.83 -2.19 -10.59
C ARG A 85 -0.30 -0.80 -10.86
N GLU A 86 -0.02 -0.04 -9.81
CA GLU A 86 0.40 1.34 -9.91
C GLU A 86 1.30 1.72 -8.75
N VAL A 87 2.33 2.51 -9.05
CA VAL A 87 3.18 3.17 -8.06
C VAL A 87 3.29 4.63 -8.47
N GLN A 88 2.89 5.54 -7.60
CA GLN A 88 2.92 6.98 -7.87
C GLN A 88 3.45 7.78 -6.68
N GLU A 89 4.15 8.87 -6.97
CA GLU A 89 4.52 9.89 -5.98
C GLU A 89 3.42 10.96 -5.92
N VAL A 90 2.91 11.21 -4.72
CA VAL A 90 1.88 12.21 -4.44
C VAL A 90 2.46 13.14 -3.39
N PHE A 91 2.92 14.32 -3.82
CA PHE A 91 3.54 15.35 -2.95
C PHE A 91 2.52 15.94 -1.97
N ALA A 92 2.25 15.20 -0.90
CA ALA A 92 1.23 15.48 0.10
C ALA A 92 1.79 15.36 1.53
N ASP A 93 3.12 15.41 1.66
CA ASP A 93 3.87 15.60 2.91
C ASP A 93 4.11 17.10 3.17
#